data_AF-A0A662R7W9-F1
#
_entry.id   AF-A0A662R7W9-F1
#
_cell.length_a   1.000
_cell.length_b   1.000
_cell.length_c   1.000
_cell.angle_alpha   90.00
_cell.angle_beta   90.00
_cell.angle_gamma   90.00
#
_symmetry.space_group_name_H-M   'P 1'
#
loop_
_entity.id
_entity.type
_entity.pdbx_description
1 polymer ?
#
loop_
_entity_poly.entity_id
_entity_poly.type
_entity_poly.pdbx_seq_one_letter_code
_entity_poly.pdbx_strand_id
1 'polypeptide(L)'
;MIEMLKRRHLAPMYGGRVSIAPETKDHFVIDRIPHILHCGHVHTVGLERYKGVTVVNAGTWQSQTEFQKRVNLDPVTAYAAIVDLGALDTRMIRFA
;
A
#
# COMPACT_ATOMS: atom_id res chain seq x y z
N MET A 1 4.86 4.42 0.17
CA MET A 1 3.88 4.58 -0.93
C MET A 1 4.03 5.90 -1.68
N ILE A 2 4.21 7.04 -1.01
CA ILE A 2 4.43 8.35 -1.69
C ILE A 2 5.54 8.29 -2.74
N GLU A 3 6.64 7.57 -2.46
CA GLU A 3 7.73 7.39 -3.41
C GLU A 3 7.34 6.69 -4.73
N MET A 4 6.31 5.83 -4.71
CA MET A 4 5.72 5.24 -5.93
C MET A 4 4.97 6.31 -6.75
N LEU A 5 4.22 7.19 -6.08
CA LEU A 5 3.53 8.32 -6.74
C LEU A 5 4.52 9.32 -7.33
N LYS A 6 5.61 9.65 -6.61
CA LYS A 6 6.68 10.53 -7.10
C LYS A 6 7.35 9.97 -8.36
N ARG A 7 7.64 8.67 -8.38
CA ARG A 7 8.28 7.99 -9.52
C ARG A 7 7.29 7.56 -10.61
N ARG A 8 5.99 7.66 -10.35
CA ARG A 8 4.92 7.20 -11.24
C ARG A 8 5.05 5.72 -11.61
N HIS A 9 5.49 4.90 -10.66
CA HIS A 9 5.73 3.47 -10.89
C HIS A 9 5.56 2.65 -9.61
N LEU A 10 4.88 1.50 -9.69
CA LEU A 10 4.56 0.66 -8.53
C LEU A 10 5.78 -0.12 -8.00
N ALA A 11 6.63 -0.67 -8.88
CA ALA A 11 7.87 -1.35 -8.49
C ALA A 11 9.00 -1.13 -9.51
N PRO A 12 9.68 0.04 -9.51
CA PRO A 12 10.63 0.41 -10.56
C PRO A 12 12.01 -0.29 -10.47
N MET A 13 12.28 -1.05 -9.40
CA MET A 13 13.57 -1.72 -9.23
C MET A 13 13.55 -3.10 -9.87
N TYR A 14 14.45 -3.35 -10.83
CA TYR A 14 14.65 -4.66 -11.45
C TYR A 14 15.72 -5.48 -10.71
N GLY A 15 15.59 -6.82 -10.70
CA GLY A 15 16.56 -7.74 -10.07
C GLY A 15 16.54 -7.78 -8.54
N GLY A 16 15.54 -7.15 -7.91
CA GLY A 16 15.34 -7.17 -6.46
C GLY A 16 14.49 -8.35 -5.97
N ARG A 17 13.87 -8.18 -4.79
CA ARG A 17 12.93 -9.17 -4.21
C ARG A 17 11.56 -9.20 -4.90
N VAL A 18 11.20 -8.16 -5.65
CA VAL A 18 9.96 -8.10 -6.43
C VAL A 18 10.24 -8.67 -7.81
N SER A 19 9.56 -9.76 -8.16
CA SER A 19 9.61 -10.33 -9.50
C SER A 19 8.79 -9.48 -10.47
N ILE A 20 9.39 -9.15 -11.61
CA ILE A 20 8.74 -8.42 -12.71
C ILE A 20 8.65 -9.37 -13.90
N ALA A 21 7.45 -9.57 -14.44
CA ALA A 21 7.24 -10.42 -15.59
C ALA A 21 7.84 -9.78 -16.86
N PRO A 22 8.48 -10.57 -17.74
CA PRO A 22 9.07 -10.06 -18.98
C PRO A 22 7.98 -9.86 -20.05
N GLU A 23 7.12 -8.86 -19.84
CA GLU A 23 6.05 -8.50 -20.76
C GLU A 23 6.52 -7.43 -21.76
N THR A 24 5.85 -7.35 -22.91
CA THR A 24 6.14 -6.34 -23.95
C THR A 24 5.71 -4.93 -23.54
N LYS A 25 4.90 -4.80 -22.49
CA LYS A 25 4.42 -3.54 -21.92
C LYS A 25 4.60 -3.55 -20.41
N ASP A 26 5.04 -2.42 -19.87
CA ASP A 26 5.11 -2.22 -18.42
C ASP A 26 3.75 -1.79 -17.85
N HIS A 27 3.14 -2.69 -17.08
CA HIS A 27 1.85 -2.48 -16.43
C HIS A 27 1.97 -1.82 -15.03
N PHE A 28 3.19 -1.61 -14.53
CA PHE A 28 3.43 -1.00 -13.21
C PHE A 28 3.62 0.52 -13.28
N VAL A 29 3.70 1.09 -14.49
CA VAL A 29 3.66 2.54 -14.70
C VAL A 29 2.30 3.11 -14.30
N ILE A 30 2.32 4.11 -13.42
CA ILE A 30 1.13 4.86 -13.00
C ILE A 30 0.90 5.97 -14.03
N ASP A 31 0.29 5.65 -15.17
CA ASP A 31 0.10 6.60 -16.29
C ASP A 31 -0.99 7.66 -15.99
N ARG A 32 -2.08 7.26 -15.34
CA ARG A 32 -3.10 8.18 -14.83
C ARG A 32 -2.91 8.40 -13.34
N ILE A 33 -2.87 9.66 -12.90
CA ILE A 33 -2.84 9.98 -11.46
C ILE A 33 -4.14 9.47 -10.81
N PRO A 34 -4.07 8.57 -9.81
CA PRO A 34 -5.26 8.07 -9.14
C PRO A 34 -5.76 9.05 -8.09
N HIS A 35 -7.04 8.98 -7.73
CA HIS A 35 -7.56 9.66 -6.55
C HIS A 35 -7.17 8.93 -5.25
N ILE A 36 -7.01 7.60 -5.32
CA ILE A 36 -6.66 6.73 -4.19
C ILE A 36 -5.56 5.76 -4.62
N LEU A 37 -4.46 5.69 -3.88
CA LEU A 37 -3.47 4.61 -3.96
C LEU A 37 -3.60 3.74 -2.71
N HIS A 38 -4.04 2.50 -2.90
CA HIS A 38 -4.18 1.52 -1.82
C HIS A 38 -3.10 0.43 -1.94
N CYS A 39 -2.47 0.08 -0.83
CA CYS A 39 -1.48 -1.00 -0.74
C CYS A 39 -1.74 -1.89 0.48
N GLY A 40 -1.02 -3.01 0.52
CA GLY A 40 -1.02 -3.96 1.63
C GLY A 40 0.34 -4.64 1.74
N HIS A 41 0.35 -5.96 1.91
CA HIS A 41 1.53 -6.84 1.93
C HIS A 41 2.48 -6.67 3.13
N VAL A 42 2.80 -5.44 3.54
CA VAL A 42 3.71 -5.17 4.67
C VAL A 42 3.05 -5.27 6.05
N HIS A 43 1.71 -5.39 6.09
CA HIS A 43 0.93 -5.59 7.30
C HIS A 43 1.03 -4.44 8.34
N THR A 44 1.40 -3.24 7.90
CA THR A 44 1.37 -2.01 8.70
C THR A 44 0.26 -1.09 8.21
N VAL A 45 -0.19 -0.18 9.07
CA VAL A 45 -1.23 0.80 8.73
C VAL A 45 -0.59 2.13 8.36
N GLY A 46 -1.12 2.80 7.34
CA GLY A 46 -0.74 4.17 6.99
C GLY A 46 -1.86 4.87 6.24
N LEU A 47 -2.15 6.12 6.61
CA LEU A 47 -3.11 6.96 5.94
C LEU A 47 -2.51 8.35 5.76
N GLU A 48 -2.29 8.74 4.51
CA GLU A 48 -1.69 10.03 4.16
C GLU A 48 -2.38 10.64 2.94
N ARG A 49 -2.14 11.93 2.70
CA ARG A 49 -2.58 12.61 1.48
C ARG A 49 -1.39 13.29 0.81
N TYR A 50 -1.17 13.00 -0.47
CA TYR A 50 -0.06 13.54 -1.24
C TYR A 50 -0.53 14.13 -2.55
N LYS A 51 -0.37 15.45 -2.71
CA LYS A 51 -0.76 16.20 -3.93
C LYS A 51 -2.19 15.87 -4.41
N GLY A 52 -3.13 15.75 -3.48
CA GLY A 52 -4.54 15.43 -3.77
C GLY A 52 -4.88 13.94 -3.86
N VAL A 53 -3.89 13.04 -3.81
CA VAL A 53 -4.09 11.58 -3.79
C VAL A 53 -4.20 11.09 -2.35
N THR A 54 -5.25 10.36 -2.02
CA THR A 54 -5.37 9.62 -0.75
C THR A 54 -4.52 8.36 -0.83
N VAL A 55 -3.63 8.15 0.13
CA VAL A 55 -2.68 7.04 0.15
C VAL A 55 -2.96 6.18 1.38
N VAL A 56 -3.31 4.91 1.16
CA VAL A 56 -3.79 4.00 2.21
C VAL A 56 -3.00 2.70 2.20
N ASN A 57 -2.54 2.28 3.38
CA ASN A 57 -2.09 0.93 3.65
C ASN A 57 -2.97 0.37 4.78
N ALA A 58 -3.77 -0.65 4.48
CA ALA A 58 -4.87 -1.09 5.35
C ALA A 58 -4.47 -2.08 6.46
N GLY A 59 -3.17 -2.28 6.74
CA GLY A 59 -2.73 -3.22 7.76
C GLY A 59 -2.98 -4.67 7.37
N THR A 60 -3.48 -5.47 8.31
CA THR A 60 -3.78 -6.89 8.08
C THR A 60 -4.84 -7.44 9.03
N TRP A 61 -5.38 -8.62 8.72
CA TRP A 61 -6.20 -9.43 9.63
C TRP A 61 -5.43 -10.64 10.20
N GLN A 62 -4.14 -10.76 9.87
CA GLN A 62 -3.28 -11.85 10.32
C GLN A 62 -2.44 -11.43 11.52
N SER A 63 -2.51 -12.18 12.62
CA SER A 63 -1.58 -12.05 13.75
C SER A 63 -0.13 -12.31 13.35
N GLN A 64 0.83 -11.84 14.16
CA GLN A 64 2.25 -12.03 13.90
C GLN A 64 2.59 -13.51 13.70
N THR A 65 3.19 -13.82 12.56
CA THR A 65 3.68 -15.16 12.23
C THR A 65 5.12 -15.36 12.72
N GLU A 66 5.54 -16.61 12.88
CA GLU A 66 6.93 -16.94 13.23
C GLU A 66 7.94 -16.38 12.21
N PHE A 67 7.58 -16.34 10.91
CA PHE A 67 8.43 -15.71 9.90
C PHE A 67 8.57 -14.21 10.14
N GLN A 68 7.45 -13.51 10.37
CA GLN A 68 7.44 -12.06 10.65
C GLN A 68 8.26 -11.73 11.89
N LYS A 69 8.13 -12.52 12.96
CA LYS A 69 8.95 -12.40 14.17
C LYS A 69 10.44 -12.54 13.86
N ARG A 70 10.85 -13.53 13.05
CA ARG A 70 12.26 -13.72 12.64
C ARG A 70 12.81 -12.57 11.80
N VAL A 71 11.97 -11.87 11.05
CA VAL A 71 12.38 -10.69 10.24
C VAL A 71 12.11 -9.36 10.95
N ASN A 72 11.82 -9.38 12.26
CA ASN A 72 11.52 -8.20 13.07
C ASN A 72 10.34 -7.35 12.54
N LEU A 73 9.33 -8.02 11.99
CA LEU A 73 8.10 -7.37 11.54
C LEU A 73 6.99 -7.55 12.59
N ASP A 74 6.51 -6.43 13.12
CA ASP A 74 5.35 -6.36 14.00
C ASP A 74 4.13 -5.86 13.23
N PRO A 75 3.15 -6.73 12.92
CA PRO A 75 1.99 -6.33 12.12
C PRO A 75 1.00 -5.52 12.94
N VAL A 76 0.39 -4.53 12.29
CA VAL A 76 -0.75 -3.78 12.83
C VAL A 76 -2.03 -4.45 12.37
N THR A 77 -2.65 -5.23 13.28
CA THR A 77 -3.80 -6.08 12.95
C THR A 77 -5.14 -5.41 13.22
N ALA A 78 -6.18 -5.90 12.55
CA ALA A 78 -7.58 -5.57 12.82
C ALA A 78 -7.93 -4.09 12.61
N TYR A 79 -7.36 -3.47 11.58
CA TYR A 79 -7.79 -2.16 11.08
C TYR A 79 -8.52 -2.29 9.75
N ALA A 80 -9.53 -1.44 9.54
CA ALA A 80 -10.18 -1.26 8.24
C ALA A 80 -10.13 0.22 7.84
N ALA A 81 -9.75 0.48 6.59
CA ALA A 81 -9.85 1.81 5.99
C ALA A 81 -11.25 2.01 5.40
N ILE A 82 -11.92 3.10 5.77
CA ILE A 82 -13.19 3.52 5.18
C ILE A 82 -12.95 4.82 4.44
N VAL A 83 -13.30 4.83 3.15
CA VAL A 83 -13.17 5.99 2.26
C VAL A 83 -14.55 6.38 1.75
N ASP A 84 -14.94 7.64 1.96
CA ASP A 84 -16.07 8.26 1.27
C ASP A 84 -15.63 8.61 -0.15
N LEU A 85 -16.31 8.08 -1.18
CA LEU A 85 -15.88 8.29 -2.57
C LEU A 85 -16.25 9.67 -3.14
N GLY A 86 -17.19 10.39 -2.53
CA GLY A 86 -17.60 11.72 -2.96
C GLY A 86 -16.69 12.81 -2.41
N ALA A 87 -16.40 12.76 -1.11
CA ALA A 87 -15.54 13.72 -0.42
C ALA A 87 -14.06 13.28 -0.39
N LEU A 88 -13.76 12.00 -0.63
CA LEU A 88 -12.47 11.38 -0.36
C LEU A 88 -12.03 11.54 1.10
N ASP A 89 -12.98 11.74 2.00
CA ASP A 89 -12.74 11.66 3.45
C ASP A 89 -12.41 10.22 3.82
N THR A 90 -11.43 10.03 4.68
CA THR A 90 -10.88 8.71 4.97
C THR A 90 -10.61 8.56 6.45
N ARG A 91 -11.02 7.43 7.01
CA ARG A 91 -10.78 7.09 8.42
C ARG A 91 -10.36 5.62 8.56
N MET A 92 -9.57 5.36 9.60
CA MET A 92 -9.21 4.01 10.01
C MET A 92 -10.07 3.60 11.21
N ILE A 93 -10.70 2.43 11.15
CA ILE A 93 -11.42 1.83 12.27
C ILE A 93 -10.62 0.64 12.80
N ARG A 94 -10.47 0.56 14.12
CA ARG A 94 -9.83 -0.54 14.84
C ARG A 94 -10.89 -1.48 15.41
N PHE A 95 -10.69 -2.79 15.26
CA PHE A 95 -11.62 -3.84 15.68
C PHE A 95 -11.15 -4.66 16.89
N ALA A 96 -9.87 -4.56 17.26
CA ALA A 96 -9.27 -5.25 18.41
C ALA A 96 -8.23 -4.37 19.09
#